data_AF-A0A1A7QHP2-F1
#
_entry.id   AF-A0A1A7QHP2-F1
#
_cell.length_a   1.000
_cell.length_b   1.000
_cell.length_c   1.000
_cell.angle_alpha   90.00
_cell.angle_beta   90.00
_cell.angle_gamma   90.00
#
_symmetry.space_group_name_H-M   'P 1'
#
loop_
_entity.id
_entity.type
_entity.pdbx_description
1 polymer ?
#
loop_
_entity_poly.entity_id
_entity_poly.type
_entity_poly.pdbx_seq_one_letter_code
_entity_poly.pdbx_strand_id
1 'polypeptide(L)'
;MKNDTTHIYEYMNINGEEYLNQTWLKNSKGDTVGGYHYKLEKLKDTIKVNEGIILRLYLSGWMLSDSSDLSLVLPLKHEKFKDDFSNLNQIKTDTVYSLKYDSINNHFKEMPLNHMLMFGYEFDTSGEKTLRGILVEKELLNNDKWKSKERYIYFDKKIMVKD
;
A
#
# COMPACT_ATOMS: atom_id res chain seq x y z
N MET A 1 11.69 -18.28 28.78
CA MET A 1 12.28 -17.10 28.11
C MET A 1 11.16 -16.07 27.96
N LYS A 2 11.34 -14.85 28.47
CA LYS A 2 10.45 -13.73 28.07
C LYS A 2 10.73 -13.44 26.61
N ASN A 3 9.70 -13.54 25.77
CA ASN A 3 9.80 -13.08 24.39
C ASN A 3 9.68 -11.57 24.43
N ASP A 4 10.81 -10.88 24.63
CA ASP A 4 10.85 -9.43 24.55
C ASP A 4 10.54 -9.02 23.11
N THR A 5 9.46 -8.26 22.95
CA THR A 5 9.03 -7.68 21.68
C THR A 5 9.20 -6.17 21.72
N THR A 6 9.57 -5.59 20.59
CA THR A 6 9.72 -4.14 20.42
C THR A 6 8.66 -3.63 19.46
N HIS A 7 7.97 -2.56 19.85
CA HIS A 7 7.01 -1.86 19.00
C HIS A 7 7.73 -0.72 18.27
N ILE A 8 7.55 -0.66 16.96
CA ILE A 8 8.06 0.40 16.10
C ILE A 8 6.85 1.11 15.49
N TYR A 9 6.87 2.44 15.52
CA TYR A 9 5.85 3.32 14.95
C TYR A 9 6.52 4.18 13.87
N GLU A 10 5.97 4.19 12.66
CA GLU A 10 6.41 5.09 11.59
C GLU A 10 5.34 6.14 11.37
N TYR A 11 5.79 7.39 11.37
CA TYR A 11 4.97 8.55 11.15
C TYR A 11 5.30 9.18 9.80
N MET A 12 4.32 9.85 9.20
CA MET A 12 4.50 10.61 7.98
C MET A 12 3.90 12.00 8.11
N ASN A 13 4.57 13.00 7.54
CA ASN A 13 4.01 14.34 7.46
C ASN A 13 3.04 14.41 6.29
N ILE A 14 1.76 14.68 6.59
CA ILE A 14 0.71 14.86 5.59
C ILE A 14 0.14 16.26 5.78
N ASN A 15 0.33 17.12 4.78
CA ASN A 15 -0.13 18.51 4.79
C ASN A 15 0.27 19.28 6.07
N GLY A 16 1.50 19.08 6.56
CA GLY A 16 2.03 19.76 7.73
C GLY A 16 1.73 19.09 9.07
N GLU A 17 0.93 18.03 9.11
CA GLU A 17 0.57 17.28 10.31
C GLU A 17 1.23 15.90 10.34
N GLU A 18 1.56 15.40 11.54
CA GLU A 18 2.17 14.09 11.71
C GLU A 18 1.10 13.01 11.87
N TYR A 19 1.13 11.99 11.00
CA TYR A 19 0.19 10.88 10.99
C TYR A 19 0.90 9.56 11.28
N LEU A 20 0.35 8.76 12.18
CA LEU A 20 0.79 7.36 12.34
C LEU A 20 0.45 6.57 11.08
N ASN A 21 1.47 6.15 10.35
CA ASN A 21 1.32 5.50 9.06
C ASN A 21 1.32 3.97 9.20
N GLN A 22 2.34 3.45 9.90
CA GLN A 22 2.59 2.02 10.01
C GLN A 22 3.11 1.65 11.40
N THR A 23 2.89 0.39 11.77
CA THR A 23 3.43 -0.19 13.00
C THR A 23 4.03 -1.56 12.74
N TRP A 24 5.07 -1.89 13.50
CA TRP A 24 5.70 -3.21 13.47
C TRP A 24 5.91 -3.71 14.89
N LEU A 25 5.67 -5.00 15.07
CA LEU A 25 6.09 -5.74 16.24
C LEU A 25 7.30 -6.59 15.87
N LYS A 26 8.44 -6.32 16.48
CA LYS A 26 9.68 -7.05 16.26
C LYS A 26 9.97 -8.00 17.42
N ASN A 27 10.40 -9.22 17.12
CA ASN A 27 10.95 -10.11 18.15
C ASN A 27 12.38 -9.69 18.51
N SER A 28 12.98 -10.36 19.51
CA SER A 28 14.36 -10.11 19.94
C SER A 28 15.43 -10.38 18.88
N LYS A 29 15.11 -11.09 17.79
CA LYS A 29 15.98 -11.30 16.63
C LYS A 29 15.84 -10.20 15.56
N GLY A 30 14.88 -9.29 15.73
CA GLY A 30 14.56 -8.24 14.75
C GLY A 30 13.55 -8.67 13.67
N ASP A 31 13.04 -9.90 13.73
CA ASP A 31 12.04 -10.37 12.77
C ASP A 31 10.69 -9.68 13.03
N THR A 32 9.98 -9.30 11.97
CA THR A 32 8.61 -8.81 12.09
C THR A 32 7.68 -9.96 12.43
N VAL A 33 7.06 -9.92 13.60
CA VAL A 33 6.10 -10.91 14.10
C VAL A 33 4.66 -10.38 14.19
N GLY A 34 4.44 -9.10 13.90
CA GLY A 34 3.13 -8.47 13.90
C GLY A 34 3.18 -6.97 13.57
N GLY A 35 2.10 -6.27 13.90
CA GLY A 35 1.89 -4.85 13.58
C GLY A 35 1.01 -4.66 12.34
N TYR A 36 0.76 -3.41 11.99
CA TYR A 36 -0.09 -2.98 10.88
C TYR A 36 0.73 -2.22 9.84
N HIS A 37 1.21 -2.93 8.83
CA HIS A 37 2.09 -2.39 7.79
C HIS A 37 1.75 -2.99 6.42
N TYR A 38 2.10 -2.30 5.36
CA TYR A 38 1.97 -2.86 4.02
C TYR A 38 3.26 -3.60 3.63
N LYS A 39 3.13 -4.51 2.67
CA LYS A 39 4.26 -5.06 1.93
C LYS A 39 4.02 -4.87 0.46
N LEU A 40 5.04 -4.38 -0.23
CA LEU A 40 5.05 -4.18 -1.67
C LEU A 40 6.14 -5.08 -2.27
N GLU A 41 5.71 -6.00 -3.11
CA GLU A 41 6.54 -7.01 -3.75
C GLU A 41 6.48 -6.85 -5.26
N LYS A 42 7.61 -7.10 -5.91
CA LYS A 42 7.71 -7.17 -7.37
C LYS A 42 7.59 -8.64 -7.76
N LEU A 43 6.78 -8.94 -8.79
CA LEU A 43 6.73 -10.29 -9.33
C LEU A 43 7.90 -10.61 -10.28
N LYS A 44 8.66 -9.58 -10.69
CA LYS A 44 9.90 -9.72 -11.47
C LYS A 44 11.02 -8.93 -10.81
N ASP A 45 12.22 -9.49 -10.81
CA ASP A 45 13.39 -8.86 -10.19
C ASP A 45 13.91 -7.66 -10.99
N THR A 46 13.82 -7.74 -12.32
CA THR A 46 14.30 -6.71 -13.26
C THR A 46 13.15 -5.93 -13.86
N ILE A 47 13.33 -4.62 -13.95
CA ILE A 47 12.38 -3.67 -14.52
C ILE A 47 13.08 -2.96 -15.66
N LYS A 48 12.52 -3.05 -16.87
CA LYS A 48 12.99 -2.34 -18.06
C LYS A 48 12.07 -1.15 -18.36
N VAL A 49 12.59 -0.14 -19.04
CA VAL A 49 11.79 0.99 -19.53
C VAL A 49 10.69 0.49 -20.48
N ASN A 50 9.49 1.05 -20.36
CA ASN A 50 8.29 0.67 -21.12
C ASN A 50 7.83 -0.79 -20.96
N GLU A 51 8.39 -1.53 -20.00
CA GLU A 51 7.84 -2.81 -19.56
C GLU A 51 6.95 -2.57 -18.33
N GLY A 52 5.67 -2.95 -18.44
CA GLY A 52 4.77 -2.92 -17.30
C GLY A 52 5.29 -3.84 -16.20
N ILE A 53 5.52 -3.28 -15.01
CA ILE A 53 5.83 -4.05 -13.81
C ILE A 53 4.55 -4.51 -13.17
N ILE A 54 4.48 -5.79 -12.79
CA ILE A 54 3.40 -6.28 -11.96
C ILE A 54 3.87 -6.23 -10.51
N LEU A 55 3.16 -5.41 -9.74
CA LEU A 55 3.37 -5.22 -8.32
C LEU A 55 2.27 -5.92 -7.55
N ARG A 56 2.66 -6.59 -6.47
CA ARG A 56 1.74 -7.16 -5.49
C ARG A 56 1.86 -6.36 -4.21
N LEU A 57 0.73 -5.92 -3.70
CA LEU A 57 0.67 -5.19 -2.44
C LEU A 57 -0.34 -5.86 -1.53
N TYR A 58 0.03 -6.07 -0.27
CA TYR A 58 -0.90 -6.56 0.75
C TYR A 58 -0.67 -5.90 2.11
N LEU A 59 -1.72 -5.91 2.94
CA LEU A 59 -1.67 -5.47 4.32
C LEU A 59 -1.33 -6.64 5.25
N SER A 60 -0.22 -6.52 5.97
CA SER A 60 0.13 -7.42 7.05
C SER A 60 -0.58 -6.94 8.32
N GLY A 61 -1.62 -7.67 8.70
CA GLY A 61 -2.53 -7.30 9.79
C GLY A 61 -3.58 -6.27 9.36
N TRP A 62 -4.81 -6.41 9.86
CA TRP A 62 -5.91 -5.47 9.64
C TRP A 62 -6.12 -4.60 10.87
N MET A 63 -6.04 -3.28 10.71
CA MET A 63 -6.29 -2.36 11.83
C MET A 63 -7.78 -2.17 12.06
N LEU A 64 -8.58 -2.19 10.99
CA LEU A 64 -10.03 -2.06 11.08
C LEU A 64 -10.67 -3.41 11.38
N SER A 65 -10.64 -4.34 10.42
CA SER A 65 -11.15 -5.70 10.58
C SER A 65 -10.72 -6.63 9.45
N ASP A 66 -10.92 -7.93 9.65
CA ASP A 66 -10.72 -8.98 8.64
C ASP A 66 -11.63 -8.82 7.41
N SER A 67 -12.78 -8.17 7.59
CA SER A 67 -13.76 -7.90 6.53
C SER A 67 -13.52 -6.60 5.75
N SER A 68 -12.56 -5.77 6.18
CA SER A 68 -12.23 -4.51 5.49
C SER A 68 -11.72 -4.74 4.06
N ASP A 69 -11.95 -3.78 3.19
CA ASP A 69 -11.53 -3.83 1.79
C ASP A 69 -10.36 -2.87 1.55
N LEU A 70 -9.33 -3.38 0.88
CA LEU A 70 -8.16 -2.61 0.48
C LEU A 70 -8.36 -2.02 -0.92
N SER A 71 -7.93 -0.77 -1.08
CA SER A 71 -7.76 -0.14 -2.40
C SER A 71 -6.47 0.68 -2.42
N LEU A 72 -5.99 0.96 -3.63
CA LEU A 72 -4.77 1.73 -3.87
C LEU A 72 -5.12 2.92 -4.75
N VAL A 73 -4.78 4.11 -4.28
CA VAL A 73 -4.89 5.37 -5.02
C VAL A 73 -3.52 5.76 -5.56
N LEU A 74 -3.44 5.96 -6.88
CA LEU A 74 -2.23 6.40 -7.59
C LEU A 74 -2.51 7.67 -8.38
N PRO A 75 -1.52 8.56 -8.57
CA PRO A 75 -1.67 9.67 -9.50
C PRO A 75 -1.75 9.15 -10.94
N LEU A 76 -2.53 9.81 -11.80
CA LEU A 76 -2.51 9.51 -13.24
C LEU A 76 -1.14 9.86 -13.86
N LYS A 77 -0.81 9.30 -15.03
CA LYS A 77 0.53 9.32 -15.67
C LYS A 77 1.25 10.69 -15.70
N HIS A 78 0.51 11.80 -15.74
CA HIS A 78 1.08 13.16 -15.78
C HIS A 78 0.96 13.94 -14.47
N GLU A 79 0.41 13.33 -13.43
CA GLU A 79 0.22 13.88 -12.10
C GLU A 79 1.24 13.32 -11.12
N LYS A 80 1.49 14.03 -10.02
CA LYS A 80 2.37 13.56 -8.94
C LYS A 80 1.87 14.05 -7.59
N PHE A 81 1.83 13.18 -6.60
CA PHE A 81 1.66 13.61 -5.21
C PHE A 81 2.88 14.43 -4.78
N LYS A 82 2.64 15.55 -4.10
CA LYS A 82 3.66 16.26 -3.33
C LYS A 82 4.20 15.37 -2.22
N ASP A 83 5.37 15.72 -1.69
CA ASP A 83 6.05 14.95 -0.64
C ASP A 83 5.22 14.82 0.65
N ASP A 84 4.34 15.79 0.90
CA ASP A 84 3.41 15.84 2.03
C ASP A 84 1.97 15.47 1.64
N PHE A 85 1.74 14.98 0.41
CA PHE A 85 0.41 14.66 -0.14
C PHE A 85 -0.64 15.80 -0.08
N SER A 86 -0.22 17.06 0.12
CA SER A 86 -1.13 18.21 0.25
C SER A 86 -1.97 18.51 -1.00
N ASN A 87 -1.61 17.92 -2.14
CA ASN A 87 -2.33 18.07 -3.41
C ASN A 87 -3.27 16.89 -3.74
N LEU A 88 -3.55 15.98 -2.81
CA LEU A 88 -4.40 14.80 -3.04
C LEU A 88 -5.74 15.15 -3.73
N ASN A 89 -6.41 16.21 -3.27
CA ASN A 89 -7.69 16.66 -3.82
C ASN A 89 -7.56 17.62 -5.02
N GLN A 90 -6.35 17.88 -5.49
CA GLN A 90 -6.05 18.86 -6.55
C GLN A 90 -5.64 18.19 -7.86
N ILE A 91 -5.18 16.94 -7.80
CA ILE A 91 -4.71 16.18 -8.96
C ILE A 91 -5.68 15.06 -9.31
N LYS A 92 -5.58 14.57 -10.54
CA LYS A 92 -6.34 13.38 -10.94
C LYS A 92 -5.65 12.10 -10.47
N THR A 93 -6.45 11.21 -9.92
CA THR A 93 -5.99 9.91 -9.42
C THR A 93 -6.77 8.78 -10.08
N ASP A 94 -6.18 7.59 -10.07
CA ASP A 94 -6.85 6.33 -10.38
C ASP A 94 -6.89 5.44 -9.12
N THR A 95 -7.82 4.49 -9.09
CA THR A 95 -8.01 3.57 -7.97
C THR A 95 -7.96 2.11 -8.43
N VAL A 96 -7.05 1.34 -7.85
CA VAL A 96 -7.00 -0.11 -7.99
C VAL A 96 -7.71 -0.74 -6.79
N TYR A 97 -8.62 -1.67 -7.05
CA TYR A 97 -9.37 -2.40 -6.03
C TYR A 97 -8.75 -3.76 -5.72
N SER A 98 -9.01 -4.27 -4.52
CA SER A 98 -8.48 -5.55 -4.06
C SER A 98 -8.89 -6.73 -4.96
N LEU A 99 -8.12 -7.81 -4.88
CA LEU A 99 -8.33 -9.02 -5.68
C LEU A 99 -9.67 -9.72 -5.39
N LYS A 100 -10.37 -9.37 -4.31
CA LYS A 100 -11.76 -9.78 -4.08
C LYS A 100 -12.67 -9.38 -5.25
N TYR A 101 -12.37 -8.27 -5.90
CA TYR A 101 -13.12 -7.75 -7.05
C TYR A 101 -12.48 -8.11 -8.40
N ASP A 102 -11.35 -8.82 -8.40
CA ASP A 102 -10.63 -9.24 -9.60
C ASP A 102 -10.99 -10.71 -9.92
N SER A 103 -11.71 -10.94 -11.02
CA SER A 103 -12.10 -12.29 -11.45
C SER A 103 -10.98 -13.08 -12.12
N ILE A 104 -9.87 -12.43 -12.49
CA ILE A 104 -8.74 -13.04 -13.23
C ILE A 104 -7.67 -13.51 -12.24
N ASN A 105 -7.38 -12.70 -11.22
CA ASN A 105 -6.25 -12.92 -10.32
C ASN A 105 -6.63 -13.45 -8.93
N ASN A 106 -7.86 -13.95 -8.73
CA ASN A 106 -8.36 -14.45 -7.43
C ASN A 106 -7.80 -15.82 -6.97
N HIS A 107 -6.74 -16.33 -7.59
CA HIS A 107 -6.21 -17.67 -7.33
C HIS A 107 -5.17 -17.74 -6.19
N PHE A 108 -4.73 -16.59 -5.67
CA PHE A 108 -3.77 -16.53 -4.56
C PHE A 108 -4.43 -16.98 -3.25
N LYS A 109 -3.73 -17.84 -2.48
CA LYS A 109 -4.25 -18.42 -1.22
C LYS A 109 -3.47 -18.01 0.03
N GLU A 110 -2.43 -17.19 -0.15
CA GLU A 110 -1.52 -16.80 0.92
C GLU A 110 -2.17 -15.85 1.93
N MET A 111 -3.11 -15.01 1.48
CA MET A 111 -3.78 -13.98 2.27
C MET A 111 -5.23 -13.74 1.80
N PRO A 112 -6.10 -13.14 2.65
CA PRO A 112 -7.44 -12.74 2.25
C PRO A 112 -7.41 -11.82 1.02
N LEU A 113 -8.19 -12.15 -0.01
CA LEU A 113 -8.19 -11.43 -1.29
C LEU A 113 -8.62 -9.96 -1.16
N ASN A 114 -9.41 -9.62 -0.15
CA ASN A 114 -9.82 -8.25 0.18
C ASN A 114 -8.67 -7.39 0.72
N HIS A 115 -7.56 -7.99 1.16
CA HIS A 115 -6.38 -7.30 1.69
C HIS A 115 -5.17 -7.36 0.76
N MET A 116 -5.41 -7.74 -0.50
CA MET A 116 -4.37 -7.90 -1.50
C MET A 116 -4.77 -7.19 -2.79
N LEU A 117 -3.78 -6.58 -3.43
CA LEU A 117 -3.89 -5.83 -4.67
C LEU A 117 -2.80 -6.32 -5.63
N MET A 118 -3.13 -6.33 -6.91
CA MET A 118 -2.14 -6.52 -7.96
C MET A 118 -2.38 -5.48 -9.05
N PHE A 119 -1.32 -4.83 -9.52
CA PHE A 119 -1.44 -3.78 -10.51
C PHE A 119 -0.21 -3.71 -11.41
N GLY A 120 -0.47 -3.27 -12.65
CA GLY A 120 0.56 -2.87 -13.59
C GLY A 120 1.01 -1.44 -13.32
N TYR A 121 2.30 -1.16 -13.42
CA TYR A 121 2.84 0.19 -13.43
C TYR A 121 3.94 0.30 -14.48
N GLU A 122 4.06 1.46 -15.14
CA GLU A 122 5.07 1.68 -16.19
C GLU A 122 5.90 2.91 -15.85
N PHE A 123 7.21 2.82 -16.11
CA PHE A 123 8.13 3.93 -16.00
C PHE A 123 8.63 4.34 -17.38
N ASP A 124 8.45 5.62 -17.72
CA ASP A 124 8.85 6.17 -19.03
C ASP A 124 10.36 6.40 -19.15
N THR A 125 11.11 6.29 -18.05
CA THR A 125 12.57 6.58 -18.01
C THR A 125 13.29 5.62 -17.05
N SER A 126 14.58 5.42 -17.28
CA SER A 126 15.46 4.62 -16.41
C SER A 126 16.01 5.40 -15.21
N GLY A 127 16.68 4.70 -14.30
CA GLY A 127 17.28 5.23 -13.07
C GLY A 127 16.47 4.95 -11.81
N GLU A 128 16.83 5.62 -10.71
CA GLU A 128 16.04 5.58 -9.48
C GLU A 128 14.73 6.34 -9.67
N LYS A 129 13.60 5.64 -9.50
CA LYS A 129 12.25 6.17 -9.57
C LYS A 129 11.56 6.03 -8.23
N THR A 130 10.58 6.88 -8.03
CA THR A 130 9.74 6.87 -6.83
C THR A 130 8.33 6.48 -7.24
N LEU A 131 7.85 5.36 -6.72
CA LEU A 131 6.45 5.00 -6.75
C LEU A 131 5.80 5.51 -5.46
N ARG A 132 4.90 6.48 -5.61
CA ARG A 132 4.19 7.11 -4.50
C ARG A 132 2.69 6.87 -4.63
N GLY A 133 2.05 6.47 -3.54
CA GLY A 133 0.63 6.15 -3.53
C GLY A 133 0.04 6.14 -2.13
N ILE A 134 -1.27 5.89 -2.08
CA ILE A 134 -2.03 5.82 -0.83
C ILE A 134 -2.84 4.53 -0.84
N LEU A 135 -2.64 3.71 0.18
CA LEU A 135 -3.51 2.57 0.45
C LEU A 135 -4.66 3.02 1.32
N VAL A 136 -5.85 2.54 1.01
CA VAL A 136 -7.06 2.82 1.78
C VAL A 136 -7.63 1.49 2.25
N GLU A 137 -7.56 1.24 3.55
CA GLU A 137 -8.27 0.16 4.25
C GLU A 137 -9.64 0.72 4.65
N LYS A 138 -10.72 0.14 4.12
CA LYS A 138 -12.08 0.64 4.31
C LYS A 138 -12.98 -0.42 4.93
N GLU A 139 -13.72 -0.05 5.97
CA GLU A 139 -14.73 -0.89 6.61
C GLU A 139 -16.09 -0.19 6.59
N LEU A 140 -17.14 -0.87 6.11
CA LEU A 140 -18.52 -0.37 6.18
C LEU A 140 -19.08 -0.56 7.60
N LEU A 141 -19.67 0.49 8.16
CA LEU A 141 -20.28 0.46 9.48
C LEU A 141 -21.72 -0.01 9.38
N ASN A 142 -22.09 -1.03 10.15
CA ASN A 142 -23.45 -1.59 10.20
C ASN A 142 -24.01 -1.98 8.81
N ASN A 143 -23.13 -2.36 7.87
CA ASN A 143 -23.47 -2.62 6.46
C ASN A 143 -24.12 -1.42 5.73
N ASP A 144 -23.97 -0.21 6.25
CA ASP A 144 -24.43 1.03 5.61
C ASP A 144 -23.35 1.54 4.65
N LYS A 145 -23.67 1.62 3.35
CA LYS A 145 -22.74 2.10 2.32
C LYS A 145 -22.34 3.57 2.50
N TRP A 146 -23.13 4.34 3.24
CA TRP A 146 -22.88 5.76 3.48
C TRP A 146 -22.04 6.02 4.73
N LYS A 147 -21.77 4.99 5.54
CA LYS A 147 -20.98 5.10 6.76
C LYS A 147 -19.82 4.13 6.69
N SER A 148 -18.61 4.66 6.63
CA SER A 148 -17.40 3.85 6.65
C SER A 148 -16.34 4.41 7.59
N LYS A 149 -15.49 3.53 8.09
CA LYS A 149 -14.17 3.89 8.61
C LYS A 149 -13.16 3.68 7.51
N GLU A 150 -12.23 4.61 7.40
CA GLU A 150 -11.12 4.54 6.47
C GLU A 150 -9.82 4.76 7.22
N ARG A 151 -8.81 3.98 6.85
CA ARG A 151 -7.43 4.19 7.25
C ARG A 151 -6.61 4.40 5.99
N TYR A 152 -5.86 5.49 5.97
CA TYR A 152 -4.94 5.82 4.90
C TYR A 152 -3.53 5.40 5.31
N ILE A 153 -2.83 4.71 4.41
CA ILE A 153 -1.42 4.35 4.57
C ILE A 153 -0.70 4.90 3.35
N TYR A 154 0.11 5.92 3.58
CA TYR A 154 0.87 6.60 2.56
C TYR A 154 2.17 5.83 2.35
N PHE A 155 2.66 5.81 1.10
CA PHE A 155 3.94 5.21 0.83
C PHE A 155 4.71 5.93 -0.26
N ASP A 156 6.03 5.87 -0.11
CA ASP A 156 7.02 6.29 -1.07
C ASP A 156 8.04 5.16 -1.21
N LYS A 157 8.07 4.52 -2.38
CA LYS A 157 8.99 3.42 -2.66
C LYS A 157 9.94 3.76 -3.78
N LYS A 158 11.24 3.75 -3.45
CA LYS A 158 12.32 3.77 -4.43
C LYS A 158 12.35 2.45 -5.22
N ILE A 159 12.36 2.58 -6.54
CA ILE A 159 12.42 1.49 -7.51
C ILE A 159 13.52 1.81 -8.53
N MET A 160 14.46 0.88 -8.72
CA MET A 160 15.49 1.00 -9.74
C MET A 160 14.98 0.47 -11.08
N VAL A 161 14.94 1.32 -12.09
CA VAL A 161 14.56 0.99 -13.48
C VAL A 161 15.82 0.94 -14.33
N LYS A 162 16.02 -0.16 -15.05
CA LYS A 162 17.14 -0.30 -16.00
C LYS A 162 16.71 0.10 -17.40
N ASP A 163 17.68 0.51 -18.21
CA ASP A 163 17.51 0.65 -19.66
C ASP A 163 17.11 -0.68 -20.34
#